data_AF-A0A0F9I2R5-F1
#
_entry.id   AF-A0A0F9I2R5-F1
#
_cell.length_a   1.000
_cell.length_b   1.000
_cell.length_c   1.000
_cell.angle_alpha   90.00
_cell.angle_beta   90.00
_cell.angle_gamma   90.00
#
_symmetry.space_group_name_H-M   'P 1'
#
loop_
_entity.id
_entity.type
_entity.pdbx_description
1 polymer ?
#
loop_
_entity_poly.entity_id
_entity_poly.type
_entity_poly.pdbx_seq_one_letter_code
_entity_poly.pdbx_strand_id
1 'polypeptide(L)' 'KEQKERVIKGITDVLATELGKNPATTFVVIEEVPTDNWGIGGESVTERRKKTG' A
#
# COMPACT_ATOMS: atom_id res chain seq x y z
N LYS A 1 8.00 6.55 -9.67
CA LYS A 1 9.11 6.56 -8.69
C LYS A 1 8.81 7.50 -7.53
N GLU A 2 8.55 8.78 -7.80
CA GLU A 2 8.23 9.78 -6.78
C GLU A 2 7.08 9.42 -5.84
N GLN A 3 6.01 8.81 -6.35
CA GLN A 3 4.86 8.43 -5.51
C GLN A 3 5.23 7.35 -4.48
N LYS A 4 6.05 6.35 -4.85
CA LYS A 4 6.53 5.31 -3.93
C LYS A 4 7.45 5.92 -2.86
N GLU A 5 8.32 6.85 -3.25
CA GLU A 5 9.21 7.56 -2.31
C GLU A 5 8.41 8.37 -1.28
N ARG A 6 7.37 9.10 -1.72
CA ARG A 6 6.48 9.84 -0.82
C ARG A 6 5.77 8.90 0.17
N VAL A 7 5.31 7.74 -0.28
CA VAL A 7 4.66 6.74 0.58
C VAL A 7 5.64 6.17 1.60
N ILE A 8 6.85 5.77 1.17
CA ILE A 8 7.89 5.23 2.07
C ILE A 8 8.21 6.22 3.18
N LYS A 9 8.42 7.49 2.80
CA LYS A 9 8.71 8.56 3.77
C LYS A 9 7.54 8.74 4.75
N GLY A 10 6.32 8.88 4.24
CA GLY A 10 5.15 9.10 5.08
C GLY A 10 4.92 7.99 6.11
N ILE A 11 5.03 6.73 5.70
CA ILE A 11 4.86 5.58 6.62
C ILE A 11 5.99 5.56 7.66
N THR A 12 7.24 5.80 7.24
CA THR A 12 8.39 5.84 8.16
C THR A 12 8.22 6.93 9.22
N ASP A 13 7.79 8.12 8.82
CA ASP A 13 7.58 9.26 9.72
C ASP A 13 6.46 8.98 10.74
N VAL A 14 5.36 8.33 10.32
CA VAL A 14 4.26 7.95 11.21
C VAL A 14 4.74 6.93 12.25
N LEU A 15 5.47 5.90 11.83
CA LEU A 15 5.99 4.90 12.75
C LEU A 15 6.99 5.48 13.76
N ALA A 16 7.78 6.47 13.34
CA ALA A 16 8.68 7.19 14.23
C ALA A 16 7.93 8.06 15.24
N THR A 17 6.91 8.79 14.79
CA THR A 17 6.18 9.77 15.60
C THR A 17 5.26 9.09 16.61
N GLU A 18 4.45 8.13 16.16
CA GLU A 18 3.39 7.53 16.99
C GLU A 18 3.89 6.38 17.85
N LEU A 19 4.90 5.65 17.36
CA LEU A 19 5.40 4.43 18.01
C LEU A 19 6.86 4.52 18.46
N GLY A 20 7.54 5.66 18.23
CA GLY A 20 8.93 5.85 18.63
C GLY A 20 9.93 4.92 17.92
N LYS A 21 9.56 4.34 16.76
CA LYS A 21 10.45 3.42 16.03
C LYS A 21 11.62 4.19 15.42
N ASN A 22 12.80 3.58 15.40
CA ASN A 22 13.96 4.16 14.74
C ASN A 22 13.78 4.16 13.21
N PRO A 23 13.75 5.33 12.54
CA PRO A 23 13.65 5.42 11.09
C PRO A 23 14.79 4.70 10.36
N ALA A 24 16.00 4.71 10.93
CA ALA A 24 17.19 4.13 10.29
C ALA A 24 17.12 2.60 10.15
N THR A 25 16.24 1.94 10.90
CA THR A 25 16.02 0.48 10.85
C THR A 25 14.61 0.13 10.40
N THR A 26 13.84 1.11 9.92
CA THR A 26 12.46 0.89 9.43
C THR A 26 12.50 0.58 7.94
N PHE A 27 12.01 -0.60 7.59
CA PHE A 27 11.92 -1.04 6.20
C PHE A 27 10.47 -0.97 5.73
N VAL A 28 10.26 -0.42 4.53
CA VAL A 28 8.95 -0.34 3.87
C VAL A 28 9.02 -1.09 2.56
N VAL A 29 8.18 -2.10 2.40
CA VAL A 29 8.03 -2.87 1.16
C VAL A 29 6.70 -2.49 0.53
N ILE A 30 6.71 -2.17 -0.77
CA ILE A 30 5.50 -1.83 -1.52
C ILE A 30 5.34 -2.85 -2.64
N GLU A 31 4.28 -3.64 -2.55
CA GLU A 31 3.88 -4.59 -3.58
C GLU A 31 2.63 -4.09 -4.30
N GLU A 32 2.69 -4.06 -5.63
CA GLU A 32 1.56 -3.72 -6.47
C GLU A 32 0.97 -5.00 -7.03
N VAL A 33 -0.23 -5.35 -6.57
CA VAL A 33 -0.97 -6.51 -7.09
C VAL A 33 -1.95 -6.03 -8.16
N PRO A 34 -1.89 -6.58 -9.39
CA PRO A 34 -2.88 -6.31 -10.42
C PRO A 34 -4.30 -6.62 -9.94
N THR A 35 -5.29 -5.84 -10.37
CA THR A 35 -6.68 -5.98 -9.89
C THR A 35 -7.34 -7.30 -10.28
N ASP A 36 -6.86 -7.95 -11.33
CA ASP A 36 -7.28 -9.30 -11.72
C ASP A 36 -6.81 -10.37 -10.73
N ASN A 37 -5.71 -10.11 -10.03
CA ASN A 37 -5.10 -11.01 -9.06
C ASN A 37 -5.53 -10.70 -7.63
N TRP A 38 -6.41 -9.70 -7.43
CA TRP A 38 -6.94 -9.33 -6.12
C TRP A 38 -8.44 -9.62 -6.05
N GLY A 39 -8.84 -10.54 -5.17
CA GLY A 39 -10.22 -10.99 -5.03
C GLY A 39 -10.94 -10.41 -3.82
N ILE A 40 -12.22 -10.05 -3.97
CA ILE A 40 -13.11 -9.64 -2.86
C ILE A 40 -14.47 -10.34 -3.02
N GLY A 41 -14.81 -11.23 -2.08
CA GLY A 41 -16.10 -11.94 -2.09
C GLY A 41 -16.26 -12.93 -3.25
N GLY A 42 -15.16 -13.52 -3.73
CA GLY A 42 -15.18 -14.50 -4.83
C GLY A 42 -15.03 -13.91 -6.24
N GLU A 43 -14.93 -12.58 -6.38
CA GLU A 43 -14.75 -11.91 -7.67
C GLU A 43 -13.45 -11.09 -7.68
N SER A 44 -12.79 -10.99 -8.84
CA SER A 44 -11.65 -10.08 -8.99
C SER A 44 -12.10 -8.62 -8.87
N VAL A 45 -11.20 -7.75 -8.40
CA VAL A 45 -11.49 -6.31 -8.28
C VAL A 45 -11.81 -5.71 -9.64
N THR A 46 -11.22 -6.22 -10.73
CA THR A 46 -11.55 -5.79 -12.09
C THR A 46 -13.02 -6.02 -12.42
N GLU A 47 -13.54 -7.23 -12.21
CA GLU A 47 -14.95 -7.55 -12.48
C GLU A 47 -15.89 -6.76 -11.57
N ARG A 48 -15.48 -6.56 -10.32
CA ARG A 48 -16.26 -5.78 -9.35
C ARG A 48 -16.40 -4.31 -9.74
N ARG A 49 -15.35 -3.69 -10.29
CA ARG A 49 -15.36 -2.29 -10.76
C ARG A 49 -16.30 -2.08 -11.95
N LYS A 50 -16.41 -3.04 -12.87
CA LYS A 50 -17.33 -2.97 -14.02
C LYS A 50 -18.81 -2.91 -13.61
N LYS A 51 -19.16 -3.44 -12.43
CA LYS A 51 -20.54 -3.45 -11.90
C LYS A 51 -20.94 -2.17 -11.17
N THR A 52 -19.96 -1.35 -10.80
CA THR A 52 -20.18 -0.15 -9.94
C THR A 52 -20.00 1.17 -10.70
N GLY A 53 -19.61 1.11 -11.98
CA GLY A 53 -19.53 2.27 -12.89
C GLY A 53 -20.66 2.24 -13.90
#